data_AF-A0A2E7D3J3-F1
#
_entry.id   AF-A0A2E7D3J3-F1
#
_cell.length_a   1.000
_cell.length_b   1.000
_cell.length_c   1.000
_cell.angle_alpha   90.00
_cell.angle_beta   90.00
_cell.angle_gamma   90.00
#
_symmetry.space_group_name_H-M   'P 1'
#
loop_
_entity.id
_entity.type
_entity.pdbx_description
1 polymer ?
#
loop_
_entity_poly.entity_id
_entity_poly.type
_entity_poly.pdbx_seq_one_letter_code
_entity_poly.pdbx_strand_id
1 'polypeptide(L)' 'MLENLQRLDLSNSNFNDARLLAPLEHLVQLTLKNTDVAYFSQLGELPRLQELHLAGAVVKGPELESLKSANPSLRIIQ' A
#
# COMPACT_ATOMS: atom_id res chain seq x y z
N MET A 1 -3.62 -4.78 20.00
CA MET A 1 -2.75 -5.38 18.97
C MET A 1 -3.51 -5.37 17.65
N LEU A 2 -2.88 -4.90 16.56
CA LEU A 2 -3.46 -4.88 15.22
C LEU A 2 -3.01 -6.09 14.37
N GLU A 3 -2.47 -7.13 15.01
CA GLU A 3 -1.84 -8.28 14.38
C GLU A 3 -2.77 -9.00 13.38
N ASN A 4 -4.08 -8.96 13.59
CA ASN A 4 -5.06 -9.59 12.70
C ASN A 4 -5.76 -8.62 11.75
N LEU A 5 -5.25 -7.39 11.59
CA LEU A 5 -5.88 -6.39 10.73
C LEU A 5 -5.76 -6.81 9.26
N GLN A 6 -6.89 -7.10 8.62
CA GLN A 6 -6.93 -7.52 7.21
C GLN A 6 -7.22 -6.38 6.25
N ARG A 7 -7.85 -5.30 6.71
CA ARG A 7 -8.23 -4.15 5.89
C ARG A 7 -7.86 -2.87 6.61
N LEU A 8 -7.18 -1.98 5.90
CA LEU A 8 -6.77 -0.68 6.41
C LEU A 8 -7.15 0.40 5.40
N ASP A 9 -7.83 1.43 5.88
CA ASP A 9 -8.18 2.62 5.10
C ASP A 9 -7.46 3.83 5.70
N LEU A 10 -6.61 4.46 4.89
CA LEU A 10 -5.86 5.68 5.22
C LEU A 10 -6.23 6.83 4.27
N SER A 11 -7.42 6.77 3.66
CA SER A 11 -7.87 7.77 2.71
C SER A 11 -7.86 9.18 3.31
N ASN A 12 -7.41 10.18 2.53
CA ASN A 12 -7.31 11.58 2.93
C ASN A 12 -6.45 11.82 4.18
N SER A 13 -5.43 10.98 4.39
CA SER A 13 -4.45 11.16 5.47
C SER A 13 -3.12 11.69 4.95
N ASN A 14 -2.28 12.16 5.88
CA ASN A 14 -0.89 12.52 5.60
C ASN A 14 0.06 11.30 5.62
N PHE A 15 -0.46 10.10 5.38
CA PHE A 15 0.34 8.89 5.34
C PHE A 15 1.29 8.92 4.14
N ASN A 16 2.59 8.80 4.40
CA ASN A 16 3.62 8.97 3.38
C ASN A 16 4.71 7.87 3.38
N ASP A 17 4.63 6.91 4.30
CA ASP A 17 5.68 5.92 4.55
C ASP A 17 5.13 4.50 4.78
N ALA A 18 5.19 3.68 3.73
CA ALA A 18 4.73 2.28 3.76
C ALA A 18 5.51 1.38 4.71
N ARG A 19 6.73 1.78 5.15
CA ARG A 19 7.51 0.99 6.12
C ARG A 19 6.79 0.83 7.46
N LEU A 20 5.93 1.78 7.80
CA LEU A 20 5.11 1.73 9.02
C LEU A 20 4.09 0.58 9.01
N LEU A 21 3.79 0.02 7.84
CA LEU A 21 2.84 -1.08 7.68
C LEU A 21 3.50 -2.46 7.73
N ALA A 22 4.84 -2.55 7.82
CA ALA A 22 5.56 -3.82 7.87
C ALA A 22 5.06 -4.79 8.96
N PRO A 23 4.65 -4.36 10.17
CA PRO A 23 4.10 -5.26 11.17
C PRO A 23 2.71 -5.84 10.84
N LEU A 24 2.02 -5.33 9.81
CA LEU A 24 0.68 -5.75 9.43
C LEU A 24 0.73 -6.96 8.48
N GLU A 25 1.34 -8.05 8.93
CA GLU A 25 1.57 -9.27 8.13
C GLU A 25 0.28 -9.93 7.61
N HIS A 26 -0.86 -9.61 8.23
CA HIS A 26 -2.18 -10.10 7.88
C HIS A 26 -2.98 -9.17 6.97
N LEU A 27 -2.43 -8.03 6.56
CA LEU A 27 -3.11 -7.05 5.74
C LEU A 27 -3.33 -7.60 4.32
N VAL A 28 -4.59 -7.63 3.90
CA VAL A 28 -5.03 -8.11 2.57
C VAL A 28 -5.40 -6.94 1.66
N GLN A 29 -5.98 -5.89 2.23
CA GLN A 29 -6.45 -4.72 1.48
C GLN A 29 -5.98 -3.42 2.13
N LEU A 30 -5.40 -2.54 1.32
CA LEU A 30 -4.99 -1.20 1.70
C LEU A 30 -5.64 -0.14 0.80
N THR A 31 -6.23 0.88 1.42
CA THR A 31 -6.80 2.03 0.71
C THR A 31 -6.02 3.30 1.05
N LEU A 32 -5.46 3.94 0.02
CA LEU A 32 -4.66 5.17 0.09
C LEU A 32 -5.27 6.26 -0.81
N LYS A 33 -6.60 6.40 -0.82
CA LYS A 33 -7.25 7.37 -1.71
C LYS A 33 -6.92 8.79 -1.27
N ASN A 34 -6.63 9.68 -2.22
CA ASN A 34 -6.29 11.08 -1.95
C ASN A 34 -5.15 11.24 -0.92
N THR A 35 -4.13 10.39 -0.96
CA THR A 35 -2.91 10.53 -0.13
C THR A 35 -1.68 10.85 -0.99
N ASP A 36 -0.66 11.45 -0.39
CA ASP A 36 0.65 11.69 -1.01
C ASP A 36 1.69 10.72 -0.43
N VAL A 37 2.02 9.66 -1.17
CA VAL A 37 2.88 8.58 -0.68
C VAL A 37 4.23 8.64 -1.36
N ALA A 38 5.28 8.92 -0.57
CA ALA A 38 6.64 9.11 -1.07
C ALA A 38 7.48 7.83 -1.07
N TYR A 39 7.12 6.87 -0.22
CA TYR A 39 7.79 5.58 -0.07
C TYR A 39 6.75 4.45 -0.01
N PHE A 40 6.48 3.79 -1.13
CA PHE A 40 5.46 2.73 -1.20
C PHE A 40 5.94 1.40 -1.76
N SER A 41 7.21 1.29 -2.18
CA SER A 41 7.77 0.03 -2.68
C SER A 41 7.69 -1.12 -1.65
N GLN A 42 7.77 -0.82 -0.35
CA GLN A 42 7.64 -1.80 0.73
C GLN A 42 6.26 -2.47 0.81
N LEU A 43 5.22 -1.92 0.17
CA LEU A 43 3.93 -2.61 0.06
C LEU A 43 4.05 -3.95 -0.68
N GLY A 44 5.05 -4.10 -1.55
CA GLY A 44 5.34 -5.36 -2.23
C GLY A 44 5.90 -6.45 -1.30
N GLU A 45 6.42 -6.07 -0.13
CA GLU A 45 6.97 -7.00 0.86
C GLU A 45 5.90 -7.55 1.81
N LEU A 46 4.68 -6.99 1.80
CA LEU A 46 3.58 -7.45 2.63
C LEU A 46 3.07 -8.81 2.12
N PRO A 47 3.24 -9.89 2.90
CA PRO A 47 3.11 -11.27 2.39
C PRO A 47 1.68 -11.65 1.99
N ARG A 48 0.68 -10.88 2.44
CA ARG A 48 -0.74 -11.16 2.20
C ARG A 48 -1.47 -10.04 1.47
N LEU A 49 -0.78 -8.94 1.11
CA LEU A 49 -1.43 -7.82 0.45
C LEU A 49 -1.85 -8.23 -0.97
N GLN A 50 -3.13 -8.11 -1.26
CA GLN A 50 -3.73 -8.51 -2.53
C GLN A 50 -4.35 -7.31 -3.27
N GLU A 51 -4.82 -6.31 -2.53
CA GLU A 51 -5.54 -5.18 -3.11
C GLU A 51 -5.01 -3.85 -2.58
N LEU A 52 -4.67 -2.97 -3.52
CA LEU A 52 -4.22 -1.60 -3.25
C LEU A 52 -5.07 -0.61 -4.03
N HIS A 53 -5.77 0.28 -3.32
CA HIS A 53 -6.59 1.34 -3.93
C HIS A 53 -5.86 2.68 -3.84
N LEU A 54 -5.62 3.31 -5.00
CA LEU A 54 -4.84 4.54 -5.17
C LEU A 54 -5.64 5.68 -5.84
N ALA A 55 -6.97 5.62 -5.83
CA ALA A 55 -7.78 6.65 -6.49
C ALA A 55 -7.48 8.05 -5.92
N GLY A 56 -7.04 8.96 -6.80
CA GLY A 56 -6.63 10.32 -6.42
C GLY A 56 -5.31 10.41 -5.63
N ALA A 57 -4.58 9.30 -5.47
CA ALA A 57 -3.26 9.31 -4.83
C ALA A 57 -2.19 9.86 -5.77
N VAL A 58 -1.24 10.61 -5.22
CA VAL A 58 -0.06 11.06 -5.96
C VAL A 58 1.05 10.05 -5.75
N VAL A 59 1.42 9.36 -6.82
CA VAL A 59 2.32 8.20 -6.79
C VAL A 59 3.42 8.45 -7.82
N LYS A 60 4.68 8.49 -7.37
CA LYS A 60 5.81 8.70 -8.28
C LYS A 60 6.02 7.46 -9.17
N GLY A 61 6.14 7.66 -10.48
CA GLY A 61 6.24 6.59 -11.47
C GLY A 61 7.29 5.49 -11.17
N PRO A 62 8.54 5.83 -10.81
CA PRO A 62 9.57 4.83 -10.53
C PRO A 62 9.19 3.86 -9.40
N GLU A 63 8.57 4.36 -8.34
CA GLU A 63 8.16 3.50 -7.24
C GLU A 63 6.99 2.57 -7.64
N LEU A 64 6.12 2.98 -8.58
CA LEU A 64 4.97 2.18 -9.03
C LEU A 64 5.45 0.97 -9.81
N GLU A 65 6.48 1.17 -10.62
CA GLU A 65 7.14 0.08 -11.33
C GLU A 65 7.94 -0.81 -10.38
N SER A 66 8.62 -0.25 -9.36
CA SER A 66 9.26 -1.06 -8.30
C SER A 66 8.24 -1.93 -7.55
N LEU A 67 7.08 -1.38 -7.20
CA LEU A 67 6.01 -2.11 -6.52
C LEU A 67 5.47 -3.26 -7.39
N LYS A 68 5.18 -3.00 -8.66
CA LYS A 68 4.73 -4.03 -9.61
C LYS A 68 5.77 -5.14 -9.80
N SER A 69 7.06 -4.78 -9.80
CA SER A 69 8.16 -5.73 -9.90
C SER A 69 8.29 -6.60 -8.64
N ALA A 70 8.14 -5.99 -7.46
CA ALA A 70 8.22 -6.69 -6.18
C ALA A 70 7.03 -7.62 -5.92
N ASN A 71 5.82 -7.22 -6.31
CA ASN A 71 4.62 -8.03 -6.19
C ASN A 71 3.78 -7.98 -7.48
N PRO A 72 4.09 -8.82 -8.47
CA PRO A 72 3.41 -8.83 -9.77
C PRO A 72 1.95 -9.27 -9.71
N SER A 73 1.52 -9.93 -8.64
CA SER A 73 0.13 -10.36 -8.45
C SER A 73 -0.72 -9.34 -7.69
N LEU A 74 -0.13 -8.26 -7.17
CA LEU A 74 -0.84 -7.21 -6.45
C LEU A 74 -1.83 -6.50 -7.37
N ARG A 75 -3.11 -6.51 -7.00
CA ARG A 75 -4.14 -5.80 -7.74
C ARG A 75 -4.15 -4.32 -7.36
N ILE A 76 -3.64 -3.48 -8.26
CA ILE A 76 -3.64 -2.03 -8.11
C ILE A 76 -4.88 -1.44 -8.80
N ILE A 77 -5.66 -0.66 -8.04
CA ILE A 77 -6.92 -0.05 -8.49
C ILE A 77 -6.74 1.47 -8.41
N GLN A 78 -6.87 2.16 -9.54
CA GLN A 78 -6.76 3.62 -9.68
C GLN A 78 -8.12 4.29 -9.82
#